data_AF-A0A401PIC3-F1
#
_entry.id   AF-A0A401PIC3-F1
#
_cell.length_a   1.000
_cell.length_b   1.000
_cell.length_c   1.000
_cell.angle_alpha   90.00
_cell.angle_beta   90.00
_cell.angle_gamma   90.00
#
_symmetry.space_group_name_H-M   'P 1'
#
loop_
_entity.id
_entity.type
_entity.pdbx_description
1 polymer ?
#
loop_
_entity_poly.entity_id
_entity_poly.type
_entity_poly.pdbx_seq_one_letter_code
_entity_poly.pdbx_strand_id
1 'polypeptide(L)'
;MILFCTLNTHKVEMQKLLGGQIGLEDFIFAHVKGQMKEVEVTKSEDALGLTITDNGTGYAFIKRIKEGSTIDRIKTVCVGDHIEGINSQTIVGCRHYEVAKMLKDLPKGQPFILGLVEPRKAFDMIARRTKCGKSTGEGKVGSGRETLRLRSKGAATVEEAPTEYEERATKKVDDLLESYMGIRDTELAATMVETGKDKKNPDEFAEALDSVLGDFAFPDEFVFDVWGAIGDAKNGRI
;
A
#
# COMPACT_ATOMS: atom_id res chain seq x y z
N MET A 1 -18.00 4.06 -7.40
CA MET A 1 -16.85 4.72 -6.74
C MET A 1 -15.65 3.80 -6.82
N ILE A 2 -14.47 4.35 -7.14
CA ILE A 2 -13.21 3.59 -7.28
C ILE A 2 -12.65 3.31 -5.88
N LEU A 3 -12.28 2.06 -5.62
CA LEU A 3 -11.61 1.62 -4.39
C LEU A 3 -10.10 1.80 -4.53
N PHE A 4 -9.47 1.14 -5.49
CA PHE A 4 -8.03 1.23 -5.74
C PHE A 4 -7.71 0.87 -7.19
N CYS A 5 -6.45 1.06 -7.61
CA CYS A 5 -6.00 0.76 -8.96
C CYS A 5 -4.86 -0.26 -8.95
N THR A 6 -4.85 -1.17 -9.91
CA THR A 6 -3.72 -2.06 -10.20
C THR A 6 -3.14 -1.76 -11.58
N LEU A 7 -1.84 -1.98 -11.75
CA LEU A 7 -1.14 -1.79 -13.01
C LEU A 7 -1.07 -3.11 -13.78
N ASN A 8 -1.38 -3.06 -15.08
CA ASN A 8 -1.24 -4.17 -16.03
C ASN A 8 -2.04 -5.46 -15.69
N THR A 9 -2.97 -5.41 -14.74
CA THR A 9 -3.85 -6.54 -14.40
C THR A 9 -5.22 -6.06 -13.93
N HIS A 10 -6.27 -6.75 -14.36
CA HIS A 10 -7.64 -6.55 -13.86
C HIS A 10 -7.94 -7.37 -12.60
N LYS A 11 -7.02 -8.28 -12.22
CA LYS A 11 -7.16 -9.09 -11.02
C LYS A 11 -6.75 -8.28 -9.80
N VAL A 12 -7.29 -8.66 -8.64
CA VAL A 12 -6.89 -8.10 -7.35
C VAL A 12 -5.54 -8.69 -6.95
N GLU A 13 -4.46 -8.19 -7.56
CA GLU A 13 -3.07 -8.58 -7.28
C GLU A 13 -2.35 -7.42 -6.58
N MET A 14 -2.20 -7.52 -5.26
CA MET A 14 -1.62 -6.44 -4.44
C MET A 14 -0.14 -6.17 -4.71
N GLN A 15 0.56 -7.08 -5.40
CA GLN A 15 1.92 -6.85 -5.89
C GLN A 15 1.97 -5.84 -7.04
N LYS A 16 0.87 -5.67 -7.77
CA LYS A 16 0.71 -4.70 -8.86
C LYS A 16 -0.20 -3.54 -8.45
N LEU A 17 -0.39 -3.32 -7.15
CA LEU A 17 -1.11 -2.16 -6.66
C LEU A 17 -0.38 -0.90 -7.09
N LEU A 18 -1.13 0.12 -7.52
CA LEU A 18 -0.57 1.42 -7.83
C LEU A 18 0.13 2.00 -6.59
N GLY A 19 1.46 2.16 -6.67
CA GLY A 19 2.31 2.57 -5.56
C GLY A 19 3.04 3.91 -5.78
N GLY A 20 2.44 4.82 -6.56
CA GLY A 20 3.01 6.15 -6.82
C GLY A 20 3.90 6.24 -8.06
N GLN A 21 4.22 5.14 -8.72
CA GLN A 21 4.92 5.15 -10.01
C GLN A 21 4.11 4.45 -11.08
N ILE A 22 4.05 5.07 -12.26
CA ILE A 22 3.33 4.57 -13.43
C ILE A 22 4.29 4.62 -14.61
N GLY A 23 4.56 3.48 -15.23
CA GLY A 23 5.25 3.45 -16.52
C GLY A 23 4.39 4.11 -17.59
N LEU A 24 5.00 4.84 -18.52
CA LEU A 24 4.26 5.58 -19.56
C LEU A 24 3.41 4.68 -20.46
N GLU A 25 3.70 3.39 -20.52
CA GLU A 25 2.96 2.38 -21.29
C GLU A 25 2.06 1.48 -20.43
N ASP A 26 1.94 1.75 -19.12
CA ASP A 26 1.16 0.91 -18.21
C ASP A 26 -0.35 1.09 -18.41
N PHE A 27 -1.08 -0.03 -18.34
CA PHE A 27 -2.53 -0.02 -18.27
C PHE A 27 -3.00 0.08 -16.82
N ILE A 28 -3.82 1.09 -16.51
CA ILE A 28 -4.41 1.26 -15.19
C ILE A 28 -5.77 0.57 -15.14
N PHE A 29 -5.94 -0.38 -14.21
CA PHE A 29 -7.21 -1.04 -13.94
C PHE A 29 -7.79 -0.52 -12.63
N ALA A 30 -8.93 0.17 -12.72
CA ALA A 30 -9.65 0.69 -11.57
C ALA A 30 -10.62 -0.36 -11.00
N HIS A 31 -10.43 -0.72 -9.73
CA HIS A 31 -11.33 -1.58 -8.98
C HIS A 31 -12.42 -0.74 -8.34
N VAL A 32 -13.69 -1.09 -8.57
CA VAL A 32 -14.84 -0.30 -8.08
C VAL A 32 -15.59 -1.02 -6.97
N LYS A 33 -16.29 -0.28 -6.11
CA LYS A 33 -17.15 -0.82 -5.04
C LYS A 33 -18.11 -1.88 -5.62
N GLY A 34 -18.12 -3.06 -4.99
CA GLY A 34 -18.97 -4.19 -5.32
C GLY A 34 -19.91 -4.53 -4.17
N GLN A 35 -19.86 -5.79 -3.73
CA GLN A 35 -20.78 -6.31 -2.73
C GLN A 35 -20.37 -5.89 -1.32
N MET A 36 -21.35 -5.38 -0.56
CA MET A 36 -21.21 -5.12 0.88
C MET A 36 -21.37 -6.41 1.68
N LYS A 37 -20.54 -6.56 2.71
CA LYS A 37 -20.46 -7.71 3.61
C LYS A 37 -20.30 -7.19 5.04
N GLU A 38 -21.01 -7.79 5.98
CA GLU A 38 -20.78 -7.58 7.40
C GLU A 38 -20.24 -8.87 8.00
N VAL A 39 -19.15 -8.77 8.75
CA VAL A 39 -18.47 -9.93 9.33
C VAL A 39 -18.24 -9.67 10.81
N GLU A 40 -18.79 -10.53 11.66
CA GLU A 40 -18.48 -10.54 13.08
C GLU A 40 -17.14 -11.25 13.31
N VAL A 41 -16.22 -10.59 14.02
CA VAL A 41 -14.88 -11.08 14.32
C VAL A 41 -14.65 -11.01 15.82
N THR A 42 -14.19 -12.11 16.42
CA THR A 42 -13.75 -12.11 17.82
C THR A 42 -12.23 -11.94 17.88
N LYS A 43 -11.76 -10.86 18.53
CA LYS A 43 -10.32 -10.60 18.67
C LYS A 43 -9.68 -11.55 19.68
N SER A 44 -9.12 -12.66 19.19
CA SER A 44 -8.45 -13.67 20.03
C SER A 44 -7.01 -13.31 20.40
N GLU A 45 -6.31 -12.55 19.55
CA GLU A 45 -4.90 -12.18 19.71
C GLU A 45 -4.72 -10.66 19.63
N ASP A 46 -3.53 -10.14 20.00
CA ASP A 46 -3.16 -8.73 19.82
C ASP A 46 -3.27 -8.29 18.36
N ALA A 47 -2.76 -9.14 17.45
CA ALA A 47 -2.75 -8.90 16.03
C ALA A 47 -3.83 -9.75 15.33
N LEU A 48 -4.68 -9.10 14.53
CA LEU A 48 -5.68 -9.79 13.73
C LEU A 48 -5.08 -10.51 12.51
N GLY A 49 -3.82 -10.21 12.17
CA GLY A 49 -3.14 -10.71 10.97
C GLY A 49 -3.55 -9.99 9.68
N LEU A 50 -3.96 -8.73 9.79
CA LEU A 50 -4.28 -7.86 8.66
C LEU A 50 -3.11 -6.93 8.38
N THR A 51 -2.83 -6.74 7.10
CA THR A 51 -1.99 -5.64 6.62
C THR A 51 -2.87 -4.70 5.80
N ILE A 52 -2.93 -3.44 6.21
CA ILE A 52 -3.86 -2.45 5.65
C ILE A 52 -3.09 -1.47 4.77
N THR A 53 -3.75 -1.01 3.71
CA THR A 53 -3.28 0.07 2.86
C THR A 53 -4.48 0.95 2.49
N ASP A 54 -4.25 2.10 1.86
CA ASP A 54 -5.35 2.94 1.37
C ASP A 54 -5.05 3.48 -0.03
N ASN A 55 -6.04 4.14 -0.61
CA ASN A 55 -5.96 4.70 -1.96
C ASN A 55 -5.62 6.20 -1.98
N GLY A 56 -5.14 6.76 -0.87
CA GLY A 56 -4.85 8.18 -0.69
C GLY A 56 -6.08 9.09 -0.59
N THR A 57 -7.30 8.57 -0.78
CA THR A 57 -8.56 9.36 -0.80
C THR A 57 -9.57 8.91 0.26
N GLY A 58 -9.09 8.23 1.32
CA GLY A 58 -9.91 7.84 2.47
C GLY A 58 -10.58 6.47 2.35
N TYR A 59 -10.16 5.62 1.43
CA TYR A 59 -10.60 4.22 1.35
C TYR A 59 -9.48 3.28 1.78
N ALA A 60 -9.52 2.80 3.02
CA ALA A 60 -8.61 1.77 3.51
C ALA A 60 -9.08 0.37 3.09
N PHE A 61 -8.17 -0.49 2.67
CA PHE A 61 -8.48 -1.85 2.23
C PHE A 61 -7.39 -2.85 2.64
N ILE A 62 -7.76 -4.12 2.62
CA ILE A 62 -6.88 -5.21 3.07
C ILE A 62 -5.85 -5.52 1.97
N LYS A 63 -4.56 -5.26 2.22
CA LYS A 63 -3.46 -5.59 1.30
C LYS A 63 -2.99 -7.03 1.47
N ARG A 64 -2.99 -7.53 2.70
CA ARG A 64 -2.53 -8.89 3.04
C ARG A 64 -3.31 -9.45 4.21
N ILE A 65 -3.45 -10.77 4.21
CA ILE A 65 -3.94 -11.55 5.33
C ILE A 65 -2.84 -12.56 5.68
N LYS A 66 -2.42 -12.59 6.95
CA LYS A 66 -1.40 -13.53 7.45
C LYS A 66 -2.01 -14.92 7.56
N GLU A 67 -1.36 -15.94 6.98
CA GLU A 67 -1.79 -17.33 7.08
C GLU A 67 -1.87 -17.79 8.54
N GLY A 68 -2.91 -18.53 8.89
CA GLY A 68 -3.16 -19.02 10.25
C GLY A 68 -3.66 -17.96 11.23
N SER A 69 -3.81 -16.70 10.82
CA SER A 69 -4.34 -15.62 11.66
C SER A 69 -5.84 -15.75 11.93
N THR A 70 -6.36 -14.94 12.86
CA THR A 70 -7.80 -14.86 13.16
C THR A 70 -8.62 -14.55 11.92
N ILE A 71 -8.15 -13.63 11.07
CA ILE A 71 -8.87 -13.28 9.84
C ILE A 71 -8.74 -14.35 8.76
N ASP A 72 -7.60 -15.03 8.63
CA ASP A 72 -7.44 -16.11 7.64
C ASP A 72 -8.41 -17.29 7.87
N ARG A 73 -8.80 -17.52 9.12
CA ARG A 73 -9.84 -18.50 9.47
C ARG A 73 -11.23 -18.09 9.00
N ILE A 74 -11.47 -16.81 8.74
CA ILE A 74 -12.76 -16.26 8.29
C ILE A 74 -12.74 -16.08 6.77
N LYS A 75 -13.25 -17.10 6.05
CA LYS A 75 -13.21 -17.15 4.58
C LYS A 75 -14.02 -16.06 3.87
N THR A 76 -14.87 -15.34 4.59
CA THR A 76 -15.65 -14.22 4.07
C THR A 76 -14.80 -12.98 3.82
N VAL A 77 -13.71 -12.80 4.57
CA VAL A 77 -12.79 -11.66 4.47
C VAL A 77 -11.72 -11.97 3.42
N CYS A 78 -11.59 -11.12 2.42
CA CYS A 78 -10.68 -11.31 1.30
C CYS A 78 -9.67 -10.15 1.18
N VAL A 79 -8.50 -10.45 0.59
CA VAL A 79 -7.57 -9.42 0.14
C VAL A 79 -8.27 -8.54 -0.91
N GLY A 80 -8.16 -7.22 -0.73
CA GLY A 80 -8.82 -6.19 -1.53
C GLY A 80 -10.15 -5.70 -0.98
N ASP A 81 -10.71 -6.35 0.05
CA ASP A 81 -11.92 -5.83 0.69
C ASP A 81 -11.61 -4.45 1.31
N HIS A 82 -12.42 -3.45 0.94
CA HIS A 82 -12.40 -2.13 1.55
C HIS A 82 -13.11 -2.17 2.90
N ILE A 83 -12.47 -1.63 3.93
CA ILE A 83 -13.06 -1.53 5.27
C ILE A 83 -13.86 -0.23 5.32
N GLU A 84 -15.18 -0.34 5.29
CA GLU A 84 -16.10 0.79 5.29
C GLU A 84 -16.45 1.23 6.72
N GLY A 85 -16.45 0.29 7.67
CA GLY A 85 -16.71 0.58 9.07
C GLY A 85 -16.20 -0.50 10.04
N ILE A 86 -16.00 -0.09 11.29
CA ILE A 86 -15.70 -0.97 12.42
C ILE A 86 -16.80 -0.72 13.46
N ASN A 87 -17.53 -1.77 13.83
CA ASN A 87 -18.78 -1.70 14.57
C ASN A 87 -19.77 -0.77 13.88
N SER A 88 -20.40 0.13 14.61
CA SER A 88 -21.34 1.12 14.09
C SER A 88 -20.65 2.42 13.62
N GLN A 89 -19.32 2.46 13.56
CA GLN A 89 -18.55 3.65 13.17
C GLN A 89 -18.03 3.51 11.74
N THR A 90 -18.39 4.46 10.88
CA THR A 90 -17.79 4.60 9.56
C THR A 90 -16.34 5.06 9.68
N ILE A 91 -15.48 4.49 8.86
CA ILE A 91 -14.06 4.86 8.78
C ILE A 91 -13.70 5.43 7.40
N VAL A 92 -14.72 5.75 6.59
CA VAL A 92 -14.52 6.43 5.30
C VAL A 92 -13.91 7.80 5.55
N GLY A 93 -12.79 8.08 4.90
CA GLY A 93 -11.99 9.29 5.14
C GLY A 93 -10.76 9.05 6.02
N CYS A 94 -10.72 7.96 6.79
CA CYS A 94 -9.55 7.60 7.58
C CYS A 94 -8.43 7.05 6.69
N ARG A 95 -7.20 7.33 7.08
CA ARG A 95 -6.00 6.75 6.46
C ARG A 95 -5.73 5.35 7.01
N HIS A 96 -5.00 4.55 6.26
CA HIS A 96 -4.71 3.14 6.59
C HIS A 96 -4.09 2.97 7.99
N TYR A 97 -3.28 3.93 8.45
CA TYR A 97 -2.64 3.88 9.78
C TYR A 97 -3.64 4.11 10.92
N GLU A 98 -4.62 4.99 10.73
CA GLU A 98 -5.69 5.20 11.71
C GLU A 98 -6.56 3.95 11.83
N VAL A 99 -6.90 3.35 10.70
CA VAL A 99 -7.67 2.10 10.66
C VAL A 99 -6.90 0.96 11.32
N ALA A 100 -5.60 0.82 11.03
CA ALA A 100 -4.74 -0.18 11.68
C ALA A 100 -4.68 0.04 13.20
N LYS A 101 -4.55 1.30 13.65
CA LYS A 101 -4.57 1.65 15.07
C LYS A 101 -5.91 1.31 15.72
N MET A 102 -7.03 1.70 15.12
CA MET A 102 -8.37 1.37 15.62
C MET A 102 -8.54 -0.14 15.82
N LEU A 103 -8.11 -0.96 14.85
CA LEU A 103 -8.16 -2.42 14.95
C LEU A 103 -7.22 -2.97 16.04
N LYS A 104 -6.05 -2.37 16.21
CA LYS A 104 -5.09 -2.72 17.27
C LYS A 104 -5.61 -2.36 18.66
N ASP A 105 -6.38 -1.29 18.80
CA ASP A 105 -6.92 -0.80 20.07
C ASP A 105 -8.23 -1.50 20.50
N LEU A 106 -8.85 -2.30 19.61
CA LEU A 106 -10.05 -3.07 19.97
C LEU A 106 -9.81 -4.02 21.17
N PRO A 107 -10.80 -4.17 22.08
CA PRO A 107 -10.66 -5.03 23.25
C PRO A 107 -10.53 -6.51 22.87
N LYS A 108 -9.55 -7.18 23.48
CA LYS A 108 -9.37 -8.64 23.33
C LYS A 108 -10.54 -9.40 23.93
N GLY A 109 -10.91 -10.50 23.28
CA GLY A 109 -11.96 -11.40 23.74
C GLY A 109 -13.39 -10.91 23.45
N GLN A 110 -13.56 -9.69 22.93
CA GLN A 110 -14.87 -9.20 22.52
C GLN A 110 -15.08 -9.34 21.01
N PRO A 111 -16.32 -9.64 20.57
CA PRO A 111 -16.69 -9.57 19.17
C PRO A 111 -16.80 -8.12 18.72
N PHE A 112 -16.44 -7.86 17.48
CA PHE A 112 -16.66 -6.59 16.78
C PHE A 112 -17.11 -6.88 15.35
N ILE A 113 -17.82 -5.92 14.74
CA ILE A 113 -18.34 -6.07 13.38
C ILE A 113 -17.41 -5.33 12.41
N LEU A 114 -17.05 -5.98 11.30
CA LEU A 114 -16.39 -5.34 10.17
C LEU A 114 -17.39 -5.14 9.03
N GLY A 115 -17.65 -3.89 8.68
CA GLY A 115 -18.30 -3.51 7.44
C GLY A 115 -17.29 -3.51 6.31
N LEU A 116 -17.43 -4.44 5.37
CA LEU A 116 -16.51 -4.66 4.25
C LEU A 116 -17.21 -4.47 2.90
N VAL A 117 -16.48 -3.95 1.93
CA VAL A 117 -16.94 -3.82 0.54
C VAL A 117 -15.95 -4.50 -0.39
N GLU A 118 -16.40 -5.55 -1.06
CA GLU A 118 -15.57 -6.28 -2.02
C GLU A 118 -15.43 -5.48 -3.32
N PRO A 119 -14.23 -5.41 -3.93
CA PRO A 119 -14.08 -4.88 -5.28
C PRO A 119 -14.86 -5.75 -6.26
N ARG A 120 -15.52 -5.13 -7.24
CA ARG A 120 -16.16 -5.87 -8.34
C ARG A 120 -15.12 -6.68 -9.10
N LYS A 121 -15.10 -7.98 -8.86
CA LYS A 121 -14.34 -8.92 -9.68
C LYS A 121 -15.03 -9.02 -11.03
N ALA A 122 -14.27 -8.79 -12.10
CA ALA A 122 -14.75 -9.18 -13.43
C ALA A 122 -14.97 -10.69 -13.38
N PHE A 123 -16.18 -11.15 -13.69
CA PHE A 123 -16.39 -12.56 -14.01
C PHE A 123 -15.37 -12.96 -15.09
N ASP A 124 -14.84 -14.18 -15.07
CA ASP A 124 -13.90 -14.76 -16.06
C ASP A 124 -14.41 -14.74 -17.52
N MET A 125 -15.50 -14.02 -17.82
CA MET A 125 -16.13 -13.82 -19.12
C MET A 125 -15.82 -12.49 -19.81
N ILE A 126 -14.74 -11.77 -19.44
CA ILE A 126 -14.16 -10.77 -20.36
C ILE A 126 -13.02 -11.45 -21.12
N ALA A 127 -13.40 -12.39 -22.00
CA ALA A 127 -12.54 -12.76 -23.11
C ALA A 127 -12.20 -11.47 -23.87
N ARG A 128 -10.91 -11.16 -23.98
CA ARG A 128 -10.33 -10.06 -24.78
C ARG A 128 -11.17 -9.80 -26.03
N ARG A 129 -12.04 -8.79 -25.99
CA ARG A 129 -12.66 -8.20 -27.17
C ARG A 129 -12.26 -6.74 -27.24
N THR A 130 -11.00 -6.56 -27.60
CA THR A 130 -10.58 -5.37 -28.34
C THR A 130 -9.63 -5.83 -29.42
N LYS A 131 -10.21 -6.22 -30.57
CA LYS A 131 -9.55 -5.97 -31.85
C LYS A 131 -9.44 -4.44 -31.96
N CYS A 132 -8.34 -3.87 -31.50
CA CYS A 132 -7.89 -2.56 -31.94
C CYS A 132 -6.65 -2.79 -32.82
N GLY A 133 -6.58 -2.06 -33.93
CA GLY A 133 -5.78 -2.38 -35.11
C GLY A 133 -4.28 -2.53 -34.88
N LYS A 134 -3.67 -3.32 -35.77
CA LYS A 134 -2.21 -3.34 -35.98
C LYS A 134 -1.72 -1.92 -36.27
N SER A 135 -0.99 -1.32 -35.33
CA SER A 135 0.09 -0.40 -35.67
C SER A 135 1.38 -1.20 -35.70
N THR A 136 1.82 -1.55 -36.90
CA THR A 136 3.19 -1.97 -37.19
C THR A 136 4.12 -0.80 -36.88
N GLY A 137 4.82 -0.88 -35.77
CA GLY A 137 5.94 -0.02 -35.42
C GLY A 137 7.00 -0.88 -34.75
N GLU A 138 7.88 -1.48 -35.55
CA GLU A 138 9.16 -1.97 -35.06
C GLU A 138 9.99 -0.77 -34.60
N GLY A 139 9.82 -0.38 -33.33
CA GLY A 139 10.64 0.61 -32.65
C GLY A 139 11.65 -0.12 -31.76
N LYS A 140 12.74 -0.58 -32.35
CA LYS A 140 13.92 -1.01 -31.59
C LYS A 140 14.59 0.24 -31.01
N VAL A 141 14.84 0.21 -29.71
CA VAL A 141 15.76 1.05 -28.93
C VAL A 141 15.22 2.41 -28.43
N GLY A 142 15.07 2.45 -27.12
CA GLY A 142 15.10 3.64 -26.27
C GLY A 142 14.94 3.21 -24.83
N SER A 143 16.02 2.85 -24.15
CA SER A 143 16.04 2.67 -22.68
C SER A 143 15.91 4.04 -22.00
N GLY A 144 14.81 4.75 -22.23
CA GLY A 144 14.38 5.88 -21.44
C GLY A 144 13.34 5.36 -20.45
N ARG A 145 13.78 4.87 -19.29
CA ARG A 145 12.90 4.33 -18.24
C ARG A 145 12.24 5.48 -17.49
N GLU A 146 11.55 6.37 -18.20
CA GLU A 146 10.81 7.46 -17.59
C GLU A 146 9.51 6.90 -16.98
N THR A 147 9.18 7.36 -15.78
CA THR A 147 7.97 6.99 -15.04
C THR A 147 7.26 8.26 -14.60
N LEU A 148 5.93 8.23 -14.63
CA LEU A 148 5.13 9.27 -13.98
C LEU A 148 5.14 9.01 -12.48
N ARG A 149 5.75 9.92 -11.72
CA ARG A 149 5.80 9.92 -10.27
C ARG A 149 4.60 10.71 -9.73
N LEU A 150 3.72 10.02 -9.02
CA LEU A 150 2.66 10.60 -8.21
C LEU A 150 3.20 10.77 -6.78
N ARG A 151 3.05 11.99 -6.24
CA ARG A 151 3.47 12.35 -4.89
C ARG A 151 2.27 12.75 -4.06
N SER A 152 2.23 12.31 -2.81
CA SER A 152 1.17 12.56 -1.85
C SER A 152 1.11 14.04 -1.47
N LYS A 153 2.26 14.71 -1.53
CA LYS A 153 2.43 16.16 -1.39
C LYS A 153 3.19 16.70 -2.62
N GLY A 154 2.46 17.15 -3.65
CA GLY A 154 3.07 17.81 -4.82
C GLY A 154 2.35 17.55 -6.15
N ALA A 155 2.86 18.14 -7.23
CA ALA A 155 2.41 17.85 -8.58
C ALA A 155 3.05 16.55 -9.10
N ALA A 156 2.36 15.85 -10.00
CA ALA A 156 2.92 14.69 -10.68
C ALA A 156 4.06 15.13 -11.64
N THR A 157 5.19 14.44 -11.57
CA THR A 157 6.40 14.72 -12.35
C THR A 157 6.81 13.52 -13.18
N VAL A 158 7.41 13.75 -14.35
CA VAL A 158 8.07 12.68 -15.12
C VAL A 158 9.49 12.59 -14.60
N GLU A 159 9.87 11.43 -14.05
CA GLU A 159 11.17 11.19 -13.44
C GLU A 159 11.76 9.88 -13.98
N GLU A 160 13.08 9.74 -13.93
CA GLU A 160 13.73 8.45 -14.21
C GLU A 160 13.26 7.40 -13.20
N ALA A 161 13.13 6.16 -13.65
CA ALA A 161 12.78 5.04 -12.80
C ALA A 161 13.77 4.92 -11.63
N PRO A 162 13.31 4.47 -10.44
CA PRO A 162 14.19 4.30 -9.30
C PRO A 162 15.38 3.41 -9.64
N THR A 163 16.52 3.75 -9.05
CA THR A 163 17.69 2.88 -9.09
C THR A 163 17.40 1.57 -8.35
N GLU A 164 18.11 0.49 -8.68
CA GLU A 164 17.94 -0.80 -7.99
C GLU A 164 18.21 -0.72 -6.47
N TYR A 165 19.00 0.26 -6.03
CA TYR A 165 19.23 0.54 -4.62
C TYR A 165 17.98 1.12 -3.96
N GLU A 166 17.33 2.09 -4.61
CA GLU A 166 16.12 2.75 -4.12
C GLU A 166 14.96 1.77 -4.03
N GLU A 167 14.79 0.91 -5.04
CA GLU A 167 13.75 -0.12 -5.03
C GLU A 167 13.96 -1.10 -3.86
N ARG A 168 15.21 -1.53 -3.62
CA ARG A 168 15.56 -2.38 -2.47
C ARG A 168 15.33 -1.69 -1.13
N ALA A 169 15.72 -0.43 -1.01
CA ALA A 169 15.52 0.37 0.20
C ALA A 169 14.02 0.55 0.47
N THR A 170 13.23 0.92 -0.54
CA THR A 170 11.78 1.14 -0.42
C THR A 170 11.08 -0.14 0.01
N LYS A 171 11.46 -1.30 -0.56
CA LYS A 171 10.89 -2.59 -0.15
C LYS A 171 11.18 -2.91 1.31
N LYS A 172 12.42 -2.70 1.78
CA LYS A 172 12.78 -2.88 3.19
C LYS A 172 11.98 -1.98 4.12
N VAL A 173 11.84 -0.70 3.76
CA VAL A 173 11.07 0.26 4.55
C VAL A 173 9.59 -0.11 4.58
N ASP A 174 9.02 -0.59 3.47
CA ASP A 174 7.63 -1.08 3.42
C ASP A 174 7.45 -2.35 4.29
N ASP A 175 8.48 -3.21 4.39
CA ASP A 175 8.45 -4.37 5.30
C ASP A 175 8.57 -3.95 6.79
N LEU A 176 9.32 -2.88 7.10
CA LEU A 176 9.35 -2.28 8.46
C LEU A 176 7.99 -1.65 8.82
N LEU A 177 7.33 -0.98 7.86
CA LEU A 177 5.98 -0.44 8.07
C LEU A 177 4.99 -1.58 8.40
N GLU A 178 5.13 -2.74 7.74
CA GLU A 178 4.30 -3.91 8.02
C GLU A 178 4.56 -4.46 9.42
N SER A 179 5.84 -4.56 9.83
CA SER A 179 6.19 -5.16 11.13
C SER A 179 5.83 -4.28 12.32
N TYR A 180 6.07 -2.96 12.23
CA TYR A 180 5.84 -2.03 13.33
C TYR A 180 4.37 -1.58 13.42
N MET A 181 3.76 -1.32 12.27
CA MET A 181 2.48 -0.61 12.20
C MET A 181 1.36 -1.44 11.54
N GLY A 182 1.65 -2.61 10.96
CA GLY A 182 0.65 -3.43 10.27
C GLY A 182 0.09 -2.78 9.02
N ILE A 183 0.82 -1.85 8.43
CA ILE A 183 0.44 -1.12 7.21
C ILE A 183 1.49 -1.33 6.14
N ARG A 184 1.10 -1.23 4.86
CA ARG A 184 2.07 -1.08 3.77
C ARG A 184 1.65 0.02 2.83
N ASP A 185 2.56 0.95 2.62
CA ASP A 185 2.41 2.12 1.78
C ASP A 185 3.74 2.36 1.06
N THR A 186 3.74 1.97 -0.22
CA THR A 186 4.93 2.05 -1.07
C THR A 186 5.30 3.49 -1.39
N GLU A 187 4.32 4.40 -1.43
CA GLU A 187 4.57 5.82 -1.66
C GLU A 187 5.20 6.47 -0.42
N LEU A 188 4.67 6.15 0.76
CA LEU A 188 5.24 6.57 2.04
C LEU A 188 6.68 6.04 2.17
N ALA A 189 6.90 4.76 1.93
CA ALA A 189 8.23 4.14 1.97
C ALA A 189 9.21 4.78 0.96
N ALA A 190 8.75 5.08 -0.26
CA ALA A 190 9.59 5.77 -1.24
C ALA A 190 9.94 7.19 -0.79
N THR A 191 9.00 7.90 -0.17
CA THR A 191 9.23 9.24 0.40
C THR A 191 10.24 9.19 1.55
N MET A 192 10.18 8.18 2.42
CA MET A 192 11.16 7.98 3.49
C MET A 192 12.57 7.75 2.95
N VAL A 193 12.71 6.89 1.93
CA VAL A 193 14.00 6.64 1.27
C VAL A 193 14.56 7.90 0.63
N GLU A 194 13.72 8.67 -0.07
CA GLU A 194 14.10 9.93 -0.71
C GLU A 194 14.59 10.96 0.32
N THR A 195 13.86 11.15 1.43
CA THR A 195 14.25 12.03 2.53
C THR A 195 15.57 11.62 3.17
N GLY A 196 15.88 10.32 3.24
CA GLY A 196 17.09 9.80 3.85
C GLY A 196 18.36 9.86 2.98
N LYS A 197 18.24 10.06 1.65
CA LYS A 197 19.40 10.03 0.72
C LYS A 197 20.45 11.08 1.04
N ASP A 198 20.00 12.28 1.39
CA ASP A 198 20.85 13.47 1.55
C ASP A 198 21.29 13.72 2.99
N LYS A 199 20.85 12.89 3.94
CA LYS A 199 21.15 13.04 5.36
C LYS A 199 22.44 12.31 5.73
N LYS A 200 23.11 12.75 6.79
CA LYS A 200 24.40 12.17 7.22
C LYS A 200 24.33 11.45 8.56
N ASN A 201 23.34 11.75 9.37
CA ASN A 201 23.16 11.15 10.69
C ASN A 201 21.66 10.83 10.96
N PRO A 202 21.38 9.91 11.90
CA PRO A 202 20.01 9.54 12.26
C PRO A 202 19.16 10.71 12.75
N ASP A 203 19.78 11.68 13.47
CA ASP A 203 19.05 12.81 14.06
C ASP A 203 18.52 13.77 12.98
N GLU A 204 19.35 14.12 11.99
CA GLU A 204 18.96 14.90 10.80
C GLU A 204 17.89 14.17 9.97
N PHE A 205 17.92 12.84 9.96
CA PHE A 205 16.90 12.03 9.31
C PHE A 205 15.58 12.08 10.08
N ALA A 206 15.62 11.93 11.41
CA ALA A 206 14.44 12.03 12.29
C ALA A 206 13.76 13.39 12.16
N GLU A 207 14.52 14.49 12.24
CA GLU A 207 13.98 15.85 12.07
C GLU A 207 13.34 16.06 10.69
N ALA A 208 13.97 15.55 9.63
CA ALA A 208 13.43 15.65 8.28
C ALA A 208 12.18 14.78 8.09
N LEU A 209 12.16 13.60 8.70
CA LEU A 209 11.01 12.70 8.69
C LEU A 209 9.82 13.34 9.41
N ASP A 210 10.03 13.93 10.59
CA ASP A 210 9.00 14.64 11.33
C ASP A 210 8.47 15.87 10.59
N SER A 211 9.34 16.60 9.87
CA SER A 211 8.91 17.73 9.06
C SER A 211 7.98 17.32 7.91
N VAL A 212 8.17 16.14 7.32
CA VAL A 212 7.39 15.67 6.17
C VAL A 212 6.18 14.82 6.60
N LEU A 213 6.35 14.03 7.66
CA LEU A 213 5.46 12.94 8.09
C LEU A 213 5.16 12.96 9.61
N GLY A 214 5.32 14.10 10.28
CA GLY A 214 5.12 14.22 11.74
C GLY A 214 3.73 13.80 12.24
N ASP A 215 2.72 13.79 11.36
CA ASP A 215 1.37 13.30 11.67
C ASP A 215 1.33 11.80 12.03
N PHE A 216 2.37 11.04 11.66
CA PHE A 216 2.43 9.58 11.87
C PHE A 216 3.00 9.19 13.25
N ALA A 217 3.68 10.10 13.95
CA ALA A 217 4.30 9.85 15.27
C ALA A 217 5.07 8.52 15.34
N PHE A 218 6.11 8.38 14.51
CA PHE A 218 6.91 7.16 14.44
C PHE A 218 7.73 6.93 15.73
N PRO A 219 7.85 5.68 16.22
CA PRO A 219 8.77 5.37 17.33
C PRO A 219 10.24 5.59 16.93
N ASP A 220 11.08 6.04 17.87
CA ASP A 220 12.52 6.27 17.63
C ASP A 220 13.24 5.01 17.10
N GLU A 221 12.87 3.83 17.62
CA GLU A 221 13.41 2.54 17.14
C GLU A 221 13.10 2.31 15.66
N PHE A 222 11.89 2.66 15.21
CA PHE A 222 11.51 2.54 13.81
C PHE A 222 12.32 3.50 12.93
N VAL A 223 12.52 4.75 13.37
CA VAL A 223 13.32 5.73 12.64
C VAL A 223 14.77 5.26 12.47
N PHE A 224 15.34 4.67 13.52
CA PHE A 224 16.69 4.11 13.49
C PHE A 224 16.79 2.90 12.55
N ASP A 225 15.83 1.99 12.57
CA ASP A 225 15.78 0.82 11.69
C ASP A 225 15.61 1.22 10.22
N VAL A 226 14.79 2.23 9.93
CA VAL A 226 14.64 2.79 8.58
C VAL A 226 15.95 3.42 8.10
N TRP A 227 16.62 4.20 8.95
CA TRP A 227 17.93 4.75 8.65
C TRP A 227 18.96 3.66 8.32
N GLY A 228 19.01 2.61 9.15
CA GLY A 228 19.84 1.43 8.92
C GLY A 228 19.52 0.72 7.60
N ALA A 229 18.24 0.52 7.30
CA ALA A 229 17.79 -0.12 6.06
C ALA A 229 18.23 0.66 4.81
N ILE A 230 18.14 1.99 4.83
CA ILE A 230 18.58 2.87 3.74
C ILE A 230 20.12 2.81 3.61
N GLY A 231 20.85 2.84 4.73
CA GLY A 231 22.30 2.75 4.76
C GLY A 231 22.85 1.41 4.26
N ASP A 232 22.22 0.30 4.63
CA ASP A 232 22.57 -1.03 4.15
C ASP A 232 22.32 -1.20 2.66
N ALA A 233 21.22 -0.63 2.15
CA ALA A 233 20.91 -0.63 0.72
C ALA A 233 21.96 0.15 -0.08
N LYS A 234 22.39 1.30 0.45
CA LYS A 234 23.43 2.15 -0.15
C LYS A 234 24.79 1.44 -0.21
N ASN A 235 25.09 0.59 0.77
CA ASN A 235 26.34 -0.18 0.85
C ASN A 235 26.28 -1.55 0.16
N GLY A 236 25.16 -1.89 -0.50
CA GLY A 236 24.98 -3.18 -1.19
C GLY A 236 25.00 -4.39 -0.24
N ARG A 237 24.68 -4.20 1.04
CA ARG A 237 24.65 -5.27 2.06
C ARG A 237 23.32 -6.02 2.09
N ILE A 238 22.54 -5.92 1.01
CA ILE A 238 21.23 -6.54 0.84
C ILE A 238 20.87 -6.96 -0.58
#